data_AF-A0A0N0IXS8-F1
#
_entry.id   AF-A0A0N0IXS8-F1
#
_cell.length_a   1.000
_cell.length_b   1.000
_cell.length_c   1.000
_cell.angle_alpha   90.00
_cell.angle_beta   90.00
_cell.angle_gamma   90.00
#
_symmetry.space_group_name_H-M   'P 1'
#
loop_
_entity.id
_entity.type
_entity.pdbx_description
1 polymer ?
#
loop_
_entity_poly.entity_id
_entity_poly.type
_entity_poly.pdbx_seq_one_letter_code
_entity_poly.pdbx_strand_id
1 'polypeptide(L)' 'MNKSTGRKPAKPCYEHIGGKLGQLLLEQFVEKGWIARDNPADRQYYITDKGIEEFTKLGLDLSKIKTE' A
#
# COMPACT_ATOMS: atom_id res chain seq x y z
N MET A 1 -23.37 18.39 -16.63
CA MET A 1 -22.70 17.74 -15.48
C MET A 1 -21.20 17.94 -15.64
N ASN A 2 -20.61 18.74 -14.75
CA ASN A 2 -19.23 19.22 -14.85
C ASN A 2 -18.23 18.07 -14.91
N LYS A 3 -17.50 17.98 -16.02
CA LYS A 3 -16.26 17.19 -16.10
C LYS A 3 -15.22 17.93 -15.26
N SER A 4 -15.02 17.50 -14.02
CA SER A 4 -13.83 17.90 -13.26
C SER A 4 -12.61 17.28 -13.94
N THR A 5 -12.05 17.99 -14.91
CA THR A 5 -10.70 17.75 -15.47
C THR A 5 -9.62 18.21 -14.50
N GLY A 6 -9.83 17.94 -13.20
CA GLY A 6 -8.86 18.24 -12.15
C GLY A 6 -7.93 17.05 -11.97
N ARG A 7 -6.62 17.28 -12.12
CA ARG A 7 -5.60 16.28 -11.73
C ARG A 7 -5.88 15.85 -10.29
N LYS A 8 -5.98 14.54 -10.04
CA LYS A 8 -6.11 14.00 -8.68
C LYS A 8 -4.74 14.16 -7.98
N PRO A 9 -4.64 14.90 -6.87
CA PRO A 9 -3.36 15.11 -6.22
C PRO A 9 -2.86 13.82 -5.55
N ALA A 10 -1.61 13.45 -5.81
CA ALA A 10 -0.87 12.44 -5.05
C ALA A 10 0.18 13.16 -4.21
N LYS A 11 0.07 13.10 -2.88
CA LYS A 11 0.98 13.81 -1.98
C LYS A 11 2.10 12.87 -1.54
N PRO A 12 3.37 13.23 -1.68
CA PRO A 12 4.44 12.50 -1.02
C PRO A 12 4.42 12.79 0.49
N CYS A 13 4.82 11.80 1.27
CA CYS A 13 5.21 11.95 2.67
C CYS A 13 6.67 11.54 2.71
N TYR A 14 7.59 12.51 2.67
CA TYR A 14 9.02 12.26 2.42
C TYR A 14 9.24 11.49 1.11
N GLU A 15 9.82 10.30 1.17
CA GLU A 15 10.14 9.46 0.02
C GLU A 15 9.07 8.40 -0.31
N HIS A 16 7.91 8.43 0.37
CA HIS A 16 6.80 7.50 0.12
C HIS A 16 5.49 8.19 -0.25
N ILE A 17 4.55 7.43 -0.80
CA ILE A 17 3.21 7.93 -1.14
C ILE A 17 2.41 8.11 0.15
N GLY A 18 2.02 9.35 0.43
CA GLY A 18 1.20 9.70 1.58
C GLY A 18 -0.18 10.25 1.20
N GLY A 19 -0.87 10.82 2.19
CA GLY A 19 -2.19 11.42 2.02
C GLY A 19 -3.27 10.41 1.62
N LYS A 20 -4.32 10.89 0.95
CA LYS A 20 -5.49 10.06 0.63
C LYS A 20 -5.17 8.90 -0.32
N LEU A 21 -4.20 9.07 -1.21
CA LEU A 21 -3.77 7.99 -2.11
C LEU A 21 -3.09 6.86 -1.34
N GLY A 22 -2.15 7.18 -0.44
CA GLY A 22 -1.51 6.18 0.41
C GLY A 22 -2.52 5.42 1.28
N GLN A 23 -3.51 6.12 1.85
CA GLN A 23 -4.60 5.48 2.61
C GLN A 23 -5.39 4.48 1.75
N LEU A 24 -5.82 4.88 0.55
CA LEU A 24 -6.60 4.02 -0.34
C LEU A 24 -5.80 2.80 -0.82
N LEU A 25 -4.50 2.96 -1.07
CA LEU A 25 -3.62 1.85 -1.41
C LEU A 25 -3.50 0.86 -0.23
N LEU A 26 -3.32 1.37 0.99
CA LEU A 26 -3.27 0.54 2.20
C LEU A 26 -4.56 -0.26 2.36
N GLU A 27 -5.73 0.39 2.30
CA GLU A 27 -7.04 -0.25 2.40
C GLU A 27 -7.21 -1.34 1.33
N GLN A 28 -6.82 -1.06 0.09
CA GLN A 28 -6.89 -2.02 -1.00
C GLN A 28 -5.92 -3.20 -0.83
N PHE A 29 -4.72 -2.99 -0.33
CA PHE A 29 -3.77 -4.08 -0.08
C PHE A 29 -4.22 -4.98 1.08
N VAL A 30 -4.86 -4.41 2.10
CA VAL A 30 -5.50 -5.19 3.18
C VAL A 30 -6.68 -5.99 2.63
N GLU A 31 -7.58 -5.34 1.87
CA GLU A 31 -8.76 -6.00 1.29
C GLU A 31 -8.39 -7.13 0.31
N LYS A 32 -7.32 -6.95 -0.46
CA LYS A 32 -6.77 -7.99 -1.34
C LYS A 32 -6.01 -9.09 -0.60
N GLY A 33 -5.74 -8.90 0.70
CA GLY A 33 -4.95 -9.81 1.53
C GLY A 33 -3.46 -9.82 1.16
N TRP A 34 -2.93 -8.73 0.59
CA TRP A 34 -1.51 -8.59 0.27
C TRP A 34 -0.69 -8.20 1.51
N ILE A 35 -1.31 -7.43 2.41
CA ILE A 35 -0.74 -7.12 3.71
C ILE A 35 -1.78 -7.43 4.78
N ALA A 36 -1.31 -7.78 5.97
CA ALA A 36 -2.13 -8.11 7.12
C ALA A 36 -1.49 -7.62 8.40
N ARG A 37 -2.26 -7.71 9.48
CA ARG A 37 -1.83 -7.43 10.86
C ARG A 37 -2.48 -8.48 11.75
N ASP A 38 -1.79 -8.91 12.80
CA ASP A 38 -2.30 -9.95 13.69
C ASP A 38 -3.50 -9.45 14.50
N ASN A 39 -3.45 -8.21 14.97
CA ASN A 39 -4.54 -7.57 15.70
C ASN A 39 -4.99 -6.26 15.00
N PRO A 40 -6.29 -5.95 14.96
CA PRO A 40 -6.78 -4.65 14.52
C PRO A 40 -6.26 -3.44 15.32
N ALA A 41 -5.68 -3.64 16.51
CA ALA A 41 -4.99 -2.59 17.26
C ALA A 41 -3.53 -2.37 16.83
N ASP A 42 -2.93 -3.31 16.09
CA ASP A 42 -1.54 -3.21 15.67
C ASP A 42 -1.34 -2.10 14.64
N ARG A 43 -0.22 -1.40 14.81
CA ARG A 43 0.23 -0.33 13.93
C ARG A 43 1.13 -0.84 12.80
N GLN A 44 1.69 -2.03 12.97
CA GLN A 44 2.56 -2.67 11.99
C GLN A 44 1.74 -3.62 11.12
N TYR A 45 2.03 -3.60 9.83
CA TYR A 45 1.53 -4.57 8.87
C TYR A 45 2.70 -5.44 8.43
N TYR A 46 2.42 -6.70 8.16
CA TYR A 46 3.34 -7.60 7.48
C TYR A 46 2.81 -7.92 6.09
N ILE A 47 3.71 -8.32 5.19
CA ILE A 47 3.36 -8.79 3.85
C ILE A 47 3.02 -10.27 3.96
N THR A 48 1.86 -10.68 3.44
CA THR A 48 1.44 -12.08 3.41
C THR A 48 2.16 -12.83 2.28
N ASP A 49 2.11 -14.16 2.26
CA ASP A 49 2.64 -14.94 1.12
C ASP A 49 2.04 -14.50 -0.22
N LYS A 50 0.72 -14.27 -0.23
CA LYS A 50 0.02 -13.72 -1.40
C LYS A 50 0.53 -12.32 -1.77
N GLY A 51 0.78 -11.48 -0.77
CA GLY A 51 1.38 -10.16 -0.97
C GLY A 51 2.74 -10.24 -1.62
N ILE A 52 3.60 -11.19 -1.20
CA ILE A 52 4.93 -11.38 -1.77
C ILE A 52 4.82 -11.63 -3.27
N GLU A 53 4.01 -12.60 -3.68
CA GLU A 53 3.80 -12.93 -5.10
C GLU A 53 3.28 -11.74 -5.91
N GLU A 54 2.27 -11.05 -5.39
CA GLU A 54 1.59 -9.99 -6.12
C GLU A 54 2.42 -8.70 -6.19
N PHE A 55 3.14 -8.35 -5.13
CA PHE A 55 4.08 -7.23 -5.15
C PHE A 55 5.27 -7.51 -6.08
N THR A 56 5.77 -8.74 -6.13
CA THR A 56 6.78 -9.13 -7.12
C THR A 56 6.23 -9.01 -8.55
N LYS A 57 4.98 -9.42 -8.82
CA LYS A 57 4.33 -9.23 -10.12
C LYS A 57 4.13 -7.75 -10.46
N LEU A 58 3.91 -6.90 -9.46
CA LEU A 58 3.86 -5.45 -9.62
C LEU A 58 5.24 -4.83 -9.96
N GLY A 59 6.33 -5.60 -9.82
CA GLY A 59 7.70 -5.16 -10.07
C GLY A 59 8.42 -4.61 -8.84
N LEU A 60 7.89 -4.85 -7.64
CA LEU A 60 8.56 -4.46 -6.39
C LEU A 60 9.60 -5.50 -6.00
N ASP A 61 10.79 -5.01 -5.69
CA ASP A 61 11.88 -5.81 -5.13
C ASP A 61 11.75 -5.87 -3.60
N LEU A 62 11.17 -6.96 -3.12
CA LEU A 62 10.93 -7.18 -1.69
C LEU A 62 12.20 -7.57 -0.94
N SER A 63 13.30 -7.95 -1.61
CA SER A 63 14.58 -8.22 -0.96
C SER A 63 15.19 -6.97 -0.32
N LYS A 64 14.69 -5.78 -0.66
CA LYS A 64 15.07 -4.51 -0.02
C LYS A 64 14.43 -4.30 1.35
N ILE A 65 13.39 -5.07 1.68
CA ILE A 65 12.73 -5.02 2.99
C ILE A 65 13.47 -5.99 3.90
N LYS A 66 14.08 -5.48 4.97
CA LYS A 66 14.69 -6.34 6.00
C LYS A 66 13.57 -7.01 6.78
N THR A 67 13.66 -8.32 6.94
CA THR A 67 12.88 -9.06 7.94
C THR A 67 13.40 -8.70 9.33
N GLU A 68 12.52 -8.18 10.18
CA GLU A 68 12.77 -8.00 11.62
C GLU A 68 12.50 -9.30 12.39
#